data_AF-A0A2K3JJX2-F1
#
_entry.id   AF-A0A2K3JJX2-F1
#
_cell.length_a   1.000
_cell.length_b   1.000
_cell.length_c   1.000
_cell.angle_alpha   90.00
_cell.angle_beta   90.00
_cell.angle_gamma   90.00
#
_symmetry.space_group_name_H-M   'P 1'
#
loop_
_entity.id
_entity.type
_entity.pdbx_description
1 polymer ?
#
loop_
_entity_poly.entity_id
_entity_poly.type
_entity_poly.pdbx_seq_one_letter_code
_entity_poly.pdbx_strand_id
1 'polypeptide(L)' 'MDDDLHLELTPLCDLALNKYNAENQGAKFLLAHIVKTTWRPGGIFYITFQAREEEDPSNSPGQSFGQ' A
#
# COMPACT_ATOMS: atom_id res chain seq x y z
N MET A 1 18.84 1.64 -12.33
CA MET A 1 18.31 0.40 -12.97
C MET A 1 17.22 -0.20 -12.10
N ASP A 2 17.27 -0.03 -10.78
CA ASP A 2 16.19 -0.39 -9.86
C ASP A 2 14.93 0.46 -10.03
N ASP A 3 15.08 1.69 -10.55
CA ASP A 3 14.02 2.71 -10.69
C ASP A 3 12.93 2.29 -11.68
N ASP A 4 13.33 1.66 -12.79
CA ASP A 4 12.44 1.21 -13.88
C ASP A 4 11.59 0.02 -13.41
N LEU A 5 12.23 -0.93 -12.71
CA LEU A 5 11.53 -2.06 -12.09
C LEU A 5 10.58 -1.59 -10.98
N HIS A 6 10.97 -0.58 -10.22
CA HIS A 6 10.09 0.01 -9.20
C HIS A 6 8.83 0.62 -9.82
N LEU A 7 8.98 1.30 -10.97
CA LEU A 7 7.87 1.88 -11.70
C LEU A 7 6.93 0.81 -12.25
N GLU A 8 7.46 -0.29 -12.77
CA GLU A 8 6.65 -1.41 -13.27
C GLU A 8 5.93 -2.19 -12.16
N LEU A 9 6.53 -2.32 -10.98
CA LEU A 9 5.96 -3.10 -9.87
C LEU A 9 5.00 -2.31 -8.99
N THR A 10 5.11 -0.98 -8.94
CA THR A 10 4.19 -0.09 -8.23
C THR A 10 2.71 -0.39 -8.54
N PRO A 11 2.26 -0.43 -9.81
CA PRO A 11 0.87 -0.73 -10.14
C PRO A 11 0.43 -2.14 -9.72
N LEU A 12 1.34 -3.11 -9.68
CA LEU A 12 1.03 -4.47 -9.18
C LEU A 12 0.83 -4.48 -7.67
N CYS A 13 1.66 -3.72 -6.93
CA CYS A 13 1.52 -3.59 -5.49
C CYS A 13 0.23 -2.86 -5.11
N ASP A 14 -0.11 -1.79 -5.85
CA ASP A 14 -1.35 -1.03 -5.66
C ASP A 14 -2.58 -1.92 -5.93
N LEU A 15 -2.57 -2.70 -7.01
CA LEU A 15 -3.63 -3.66 -7.31
C LEU A 15 -3.81 -4.72 -6.21
N ALA A 16 -2.71 -5.29 -5.72
CA ALA A 16 -2.75 -6.28 -4.65
C ALA A 16 -3.29 -5.67 -3.34
N LEU A 17 -2.88 -4.44 -3.02
CA LEU A 17 -3.33 -3.72 -1.83
C LEU A 17 -4.80 -3.32 -1.93
N ASN A 18 -5.26 -2.85 -3.09
CA ASN A 18 -6.68 -2.54 -3.33
C ASN A 18 -7.57 -3.78 -3.17
N LYS A 19 -7.10 -4.94 -3.65
CA LYS A 19 -7.80 -6.21 -3.42
C LYS A 19 -7.87 -6.56 -1.94
N TYR A 20 -6.75 -6.45 -1.23
CA TYR A 20 -6.72 -6.67 0.22
C TYR A 20 -7.69 -5.73 0.95
N ASN A 21 -7.69 -4.44 0.63
CA ASN A 21 -8.59 -3.43 1.18
C ASN A 21 -10.07 -3.81 0.99
N ALA A 22 -10.43 -4.23 -0.23
CA ALA A 22 -11.80 -4.66 -0.54
C ALA A 22 -12.22 -5.93 0.22
N GLU A 23 -11.30 -6.89 0.39
CA GLU A 23 -11.57 -8.15 1.09
C GLU A 23 -11.59 -7.99 2.62
N ASN A 24 -10.90 -6.98 3.16
CA ASN A 24 -10.76 -6.75 4.61
C ASN A 24 -11.62 -5.57 5.07
N GLN A 25 -12.93 -5.65 4.84
CA GLN A 25 -13.94 -4.72 5.38
C GLN A 25 -13.74 -3.25 4.98
N GLY A 26 -13.11 -2.99 3.83
CA GLY A 26 -12.84 -1.63 3.38
C GLY A 26 -11.72 -0.96 4.15
N ALA A 27 -10.76 -1.74 4.67
CA ALA A 27 -9.50 -1.20 5.15
C ALA A 27 -8.91 -0.25 4.09
N LYS A 28 -8.32 0.86 4.53
CA LYS A 28 -7.79 1.87 3.63
C LYS A 28 -6.28 1.90 3.75
N PHE A 29 -5.59 0.92 3.18
CA PHE A 29 -4.14 0.95 3.13
C PHE A 29 -3.64 1.53 1.81
N LEU A 30 -2.60 2.36 1.90
CA LEU A 30 -1.90 2.95 0.77
C LEU A 30 -0.46 2.41 0.71
N LEU A 31 0.04 2.19 -0.51
CA LEU A 31 1.42 1.78 -0.72
C LEU A 31 2.37 2.88 -0.24
N ALA A 32 3.29 2.54 0.66
CA ALA A 32 4.28 3.48 1.18
C ALA A 32 5.64 3.30 0.51
N HIS A 33 6.15 2.07 0.49
CA HIS A 33 7.49 1.80 -0.04
C HIS A 33 7.66 0.32 -0.40
N ILE A 34 8.23 0.02 -1.57
CA ILE A 34 8.61 -1.36 -1.93
C ILE A 34 10.00 -1.63 -1.32
N VAL A 35 10.08 -2.65 -0.46
CA VAL A 35 11.29 -2.94 0.32
C VAL A 35 12.21 -3.90 -0.43
N LYS A 36 11.63 -4.90 -1.07
CA LYS A 36 12.39 -5.95 -1.75
C LYS A 36 11.58 -6.57 -2.86
N THR A 37 12.26 -6.86 -3.95
CA THR A 37 11.71 -7.58 -5.09
C THR A 37 12.59 -8.78 -5.37
N THR A 38 11.99 -9.90 -5.74
CA THR A 38 12.72 -11.11 -6.12
C THR A 38 12.01 -11.76 -7.27
N TRP A 39 12.65 -11.74 -8.43
CA TRP A 39 12.18 -12.46 -9.60
C TRP A 39 12.52 -13.94 -9.48
N ARG A 40 11.54 -14.79 -9.79
CA ARG A 40 11.77 -16.22 -9.98
C ARG A 40 11.61 -16.62 -11.45
N PRO A 41 12.48 -17.53 -11.93
CA PRO A 41 12.27 -18.20 -13.20
C PRO A 41 10.86 -18.79 -13.25
N GLY A 42 10.15 -18.54 -14.35
CA GLY A 42 8.71 -18.85 -14.47
C GLY A 42 7.79 -17.63 -14.41
N GLY A 43 8.34 -16.41 -14.35
CA GLY A 43 7.55 -15.17 -14.48
C GLY A 43 6.83 -14.74 -13.20
N ILE A 44 7.30 -15.19 -12.04
CA ILE A 44 6.72 -14.86 -10.73
C ILE A 44 7.58 -13.81 -10.04
N PHE A 45 6.96 -12.75 -9.56
CA PHE A 45 7.59 -11.75 -8.71
C PHE A 45 7.14 -11.91 -7.27
N TYR A 46 8.10 -12.06 -6.35
CA TYR A 46 7.87 -11.93 -4.92
C TYR A 46 8.22 -10.50 -4.52
N ILE A 47 7.26 -9.80 -3.94
CA ILE A 47 7.40 -8.39 -3.59
C ILE A 47 7.09 -8.25 -2.11
N THR A 48 8.00 -7.64 -1.36
CA THR A 48 7.79 -7.20 0.01
C THR A 48 7.69 -5.68 0.00
N PHE A 49 6.59 -5.14 0.50
CA PHE A 49 6.35 -3.70 0.56
C PHE A 49 5.74 -3.29 1.91
N GLN A 50 5.91 -2.02 2.25
CA GLN A 50 5.26 -1.35 3.37
C GLN A 50 3.99 -0.68 2.88
N ALA A 51 2.93 -0.80 3.68
CA ALA A 51 1.69 -0.06 3.51
C ALA A 51 1.45 0.80 4.76
N ARG A 52 0.79 1.94 4.57
CA ARG A 52 0.34 2.82 5.64
C ARG A 52 -1.18 2.88 5.64
N GLU A 53 -1.77 3.02 6.81
CA GLU A 53 -3.20 3.32 6.91
C GLU A 53 -3.46 4.73 6.37
N GLU A 54 -4.49 4.89 5.56
CA GLU A 54 -5.04 6.17 5.18
C GLU A 54 -5.72 6.73 6.42
N GLU A 55 -5.09 7.72 7.04
CA GLU A 55 -5.71 8.47 8.12
C GLU A 55 -6.98 9.13 7.59
N ASP A 56 -8.13 8.78 8.18
CA ASP A 56 -9.36 9.47 7.87
C ASP A 56 -9.20 10.93 8.35
N PRO A 57 -9.28 11.93 7.46
CA PRO A 57 -9.09 13.33 7.86
C PRO A 57 -10.13 13.79 8.90
N SER A 58 -11.22 13.03 9.10
CA SER A 58 -12.23 13.26 10.12
C SER A 58 -11.75 12.95 11.55
N ASN A 59 -10.69 12.14 11.72
CA ASN A 59 -10.18 11.77 13.05
C ASN A 59 -9.05 12.70 13.53
N SER A 60 -9.20 14.00 13.30
CA SER A 60 -8.35 15.02 13.91
C SER A 60 -8.67 15.09 15.42
N PRO A 61 -7.75 14.80 16.35
CA PRO A 61 -8.00 14.97 17.77
C PRO A 61 -7.87 16.47 18.10
N GLY A 62 -8.92 17.25 17.88
CA GLY A 62 -8.81 18.68 18.13
C GLY A 62 -10.03 19.49 17.75
N GLN A 63 -11.11 19.35 18.51
CA GLN A 63 -11.91 20.45 19.07
C GLN A 63 -13.18 19.88 19.71
N SER A 64 -13.05 19.41 20.96
CA SER A 64 -14.19 19.39 21.87
C SER A 64 -14.49 20.84 22.25
N PHE A 65 -15.47 21.47 21.59
CA PHE A 65 -16.13 22.65 22.15
C PHE A 65 -17.19 22.18 23.15
N GLY A 66 -17.04 22.58 24.41
CA GLY A 66 -18.00 22.42 25.50
C GLY A 66 -17.26 22.59 26.84
N GLN A 67 -17.62 23.47 27.77
CA GLN A 67 -18.78 24.34 27.98
C GLN A 67 -18.31 25.67 28.58
#